data_AF-A0A946MFU5-F1
#
_entry.id   AF-A0A946MFU5-F1
#
_cell.length_a   1.000
_cell.length_b   1.000
_cell.length_c   1.000
_cell.angle_alpha   90.00
_cell.angle_beta   90.00
_cell.angle_gamma   90.00
#
_symmetry.space_group_name_H-M   'P 1'
#
loop_
_entity.id
_entity.type
_entity.pdbx_description
1 polymer ?
#
loop_
_entity_poly.entity_id
_entity_poly.type
_entity_poly.pdbx_seq_one_letter_code
_entity_poly.pdbx_strand_id
1 'polypeptide(L)'
;MTSIKSSSFKDNRTTQTKLEPRPRYYDQHGNAILAPVSNVQTLPSRESDSCGSDNPISVKQRRQAVQKALAMSWETNDWEDFFREIMSMQGLIHQMFPSVTQRREFETTPEYVEIQHMMAEMRGRRKKRHQDREKTRVITVRLPESLHASLQHEAEQLNTSMNKLCISKLLQIIDKQLVQ
;
A
#
# COMPACT_ATOMS: atom_id res chain seq x y z
N MET A 1 -36.99 -7.12 45.07
CA MET A 1 -37.70 -6.04 44.37
C MET A 1 -36.68 -5.08 43.80
N THR A 2 -36.39 -5.26 42.51
CA THR A 2 -35.45 -4.47 41.69
C THR A 2 -36.11 -3.18 41.23
N SER A 3 -35.47 -2.03 41.46
CA SER A 3 -35.90 -0.74 40.90
C SER A 3 -34.77 -0.16 40.06
N ILE A 4 -34.89 -0.34 38.74
CA ILE A 4 -33.97 0.17 37.73
C ILE A 4 -34.40 1.60 37.41
N LYS A 5 -33.53 2.57 37.67
CA LYS A 5 -33.73 3.97 37.26
C LYS A 5 -33.54 4.07 35.75
N SER A 6 -34.60 4.45 35.04
CA SER A 6 -34.58 4.84 33.64
C SER A 6 -33.88 6.19 33.48
N SER A 7 -32.77 6.24 32.75
CA SER A 7 -32.22 7.50 32.24
C SER A 7 -32.50 7.58 30.75
N SER A 8 -33.39 8.51 30.39
CA SER A 8 -33.76 8.87 29.03
C SER A 8 -32.54 9.19 28.18
N PHE A 9 -32.43 8.47 27.07
CA PHE A 9 -31.54 8.77 25.96
C PHE A 9 -32.11 10.02 25.25
N LYS A 10 -31.37 11.13 25.26
CA LYS A 10 -31.75 12.33 24.49
C LYS A 10 -31.36 12.10 23.03
N ASP A 11 -32.37 11.91 22.19
CA ASP A 11 -32.23 11.91 20.73
C ASP A 11 -31.69 13.26 20.25
N ASN A 12 -30.44 13.27 19.79
CA ASN A 12 -29.90 14.39 19.05
C ASN A 12 -30.30 14.22 17.59
N ARG A 13 -31.16 15.12 17.11
CA ARG A 13 -31.72 15.18 15.75
C ARG A 13 -30.73 14.72 14.69
N THR A 14 -31.00 13.55 14.12
CA THR A 14 -30.43 13.10 12.86
C THR A 14 -30.90 14.06 11.75
N THR A 15 -30.05 14.97 11.31
CA THR A 15 -30.20 15.53 9.96
C THR A 15 -29.89 14.40 8.99
N GLN A 16 -30.93 13.68 8.58
CA GLN A 16 -30.86 12.73 7.47
C GLN A 16 -30.54 13.54 6.21
N THR A 17 -29.25 13.72 5.92
CA THR A 17 -28.80 14.09 4.58
C THR A 17 -29.16 12.90 3.70
N LYS A 18 -30.26 13.02 2.95
CA LYS A 18 -30.69 12.04 1.96
C LYS A 18 -29.53 11.82 1.01
N LEU A 19 -28.85 10.68 1.15
CA LEU A 19 -27.74 10.30 0.30
C LEU A 19 -28.32 10.02 -1.09
N GLU A 20 -27.97 10.84 -2.06
CA GLU A 20 -28.26 10.57 -3.46
C GLU A 20 -27.62 9.22 -3.85
N PRO A 21 -28.34 8.33 -4.56
CA PRO A 21 -27.77 7.07 -4.99
C PRO A 21 -26.57 7.31 -5.90
N ARG A 22 -25.47 6.59 -5.66
CA ARG A 22 -24.27 6.69 -6.50
C ARG A 22 -24.62 6.43 -7.98
N PRO A 23 -24.03 7.19 -8.92
CA PRO A 23 -24.25 6.96 -10.34
C PRO A 23 -23.87 5.52 -10.71
N ARG A 24 -24.77 4.83 -11.44
CA ARG A 24 -24.49 3.51 -11.99
C ARG A 24 -23.53 3.66 -13.16
N TYR A 25 -22.33 3.13 -13.01
CA TYR A 25 -21.31 3.08 -14.07
C TYR A 25 -21.60 2.01 -15.12
N TYR A 26 -22.54 1.10 -14.86
CA TYR A 26 -22.88 -0.01 -15.74
C TYR A 26 -24.39 -0.12 -15.94
N ASP A 27 -24.79 -0.49 -17.16
CA ASP A 27 -26.18 -0.84 -17.47
C ASP A 27 -26.56 -2.23 -16.89
N GLN A 28 -27.82 -2.65 -17.08
CA GLN A 28 -28.33 -3.95 -16.59
C GLN A 28 -27.66 -5.15 -17.28
N HIS A 29 -26.91 -4.92 -18.35
CA HIS A 29 -26.21 -5.92 -19.14
C HIS A 29 -24.69 -5.91 -18.88
N GLY A 30 -24.20 -5.06 -17.97
CA GLY A 30 -22.79 -4.98 -17.59
C GLY A 30 -21.93 -4.10 -18.50
N ASN A 31 -22.52 -3.33 -19.42
CA ASN A 31 -21.77 -2.41 -20.28
C ASN A 31 -21.51 -1.09 -19.56
N ALA A 32 -20.30 -0.55 -19.71
CA ALA A 32 -19.94 0.74 -19.15
C ALA A 32 -20.72 1.87 -19.85
N ILE A 33 -21.45 2.69 -19.08
CA ILE A 33 -22.12 3.89 -19.60
C ILE A 33 -21.06 4.98 -19.72
N LEU A 34 -20.47 5.11 -20.92
CA LEU A 34 -19.46 6.13 -21.22
C LEU A 34 -20.06 7.53 -21.06
N ALA A 35 -19.51 8.33 -20.14
CA ALA A 35 -19.72 9.77 -20.15
C ALA A 35 -19.07 10.38 -21.41
N PRO A 36 -19.65 11.44 -22.01
CA PRO A 36 -19.10 12.04 -23.22
C PRO A 36 -17.79 12.75 -22.89
N VAL A 37 -16.67 12.17 -23.31
CA VAL A 37 -15.36 12.82 -23.29
C VAL A 37 -15.15 13.55 -24.62
N SER A 38 -15.36 14.87 -24.59
CA SER A 38 -14.91 15.77 -25.64
C SER A 38 -13.40 15.96 -25.54
N ASN A 39 -12.74 15.90 -26.70
CA ASN A 39 -11.33 16.24 -27.01
C ASN A 39 -10.27 15.18 -26.70
N VAL A 40 -10.09 14.29 -27.68
CA VAL A 40 -8.83 13.57 -27.93
C VAL A 40 -7.91 14.50 -28.73
N GLN A 41 -6.87 15.03 -28.09
CA GLN A 41 -5.71 15.61 -28.79
C GLN A 41 -4.53 14.65 -28.68
N THR A 42 -4.31 13.96 -29.80
CA THR A 42 -3.06 13.50 -30.42
C THR A 42 -1.81 13.38 -29.52
N LEU A 43 -1.39 12.13 -29.31
CA LEU A 43 -0.04 11.73 -28.87
C LEU A 43 1.04 12.22 -29.86
N PRO A 44 2.16 12.80 -29.40
CA PRO A 44 3.42 12.67 -30.12
C PRO A 44 4.09 11.35 -29.75
N SER A 45 4.60 10.67 -30.76
CA SER A 45 5.41 9.46 -30.67
C SER A 45 6.89 9.81 -30.48
N ARG A 46 7.59 8.96 -29.72
CA ARG A 46 9.06 8.88 -29.53
C ARG A 46 9.61 10.04 -28.67
N GLU A 47 10.53 9.82 -27.72
CA GLU A 47 11.86 9.23 -27.90
C GLU A 47 12.42 8.60 -26.60
N SER A 48 13.33 7.64 -26.82
CA SER A 48 14.48 7.22 -25.98
C SER A 48 14.23 6.66 -24.57
N ASP A 49 13.96 5.35 -24.53
CA ASP A 49 14.52 4.47 -23.50
C ASP A 49 16.05 4.60 -23.50
N SER A 50 16.56 5.50 -22.66
CA SER A 50 17.97 5.54 -22.29
C SER A 50 18.28 4.29 -21.47
N CYS A 51 18.90 3.31 -22.12
CA CYS A 51 19.58 2.20 -21.48
C CYS A 51 20.73 2.76 -20.63
N GLY A 52 20.41 3.20 -19.41
CA GLY A 52 21.40 3.61 -18.42
C GLY A 52 22.33 2.45 -18.14
N SER A 53 23.64 2.70 -18.16
CA SER A 53 24.70 1.71 -17.98
C SER A 53 24.34 0.66 -16.92
N ASP A 54 24.18 -0.60 -17.34
CA ASP A 54 23.97 -1.76 -16.47
C ASP A 54 25.26 -2.08 -15.69
N ASN A 55 25.70 -1.15 -14.85
CA ASN A 55 26.75 -1.44 -13.91
C ASN A 55 26.16 -2.32 -12.80
N PRO A 56 26.76 -3.51 -12.54
CA PRO A 56 26.29 -4.41 -11.51
C PRO A 56 26.39 -3.75 -10.13
N ILE A 57 25.46 -4.08 -9.25
CA ILE A 57 25.38 -3.40 -7.96
C ILE A 57 26.50 -3.88 -7.05
N SER A 58 27.32 -2.95 -6.55
CA SER A 58 28.39 -3.27 -5.61
C SER A 58 27.84 -3.66 -4.23
N VAL A 59 28.46 -4.64 -3.57
CA VAL A 59 28.17 -5.01 -2.17
C VAL A 59 28.23 -3.81 -1.24
N LYS A 60 29.15 -2.86 -1.47
CA LYS A 60 29.26 -1.64 -0.67
C LYS A 60 28.00 -0.78 -0.78
N GLN A 61 27.42 -0.69 -1.98
CA GLN A 61 26.21 0.08 -2.26
C GLN A 61 24.98 -0.57 -1.60
N ARG A 62 24.87 -1.90 -1.64
CA ARG A 62 23.81 -2.67 -0.95
C ARG A 62 23.85 -2.41 0.56
N ARG A 63 25.02 -2.55 1.18
CA ARG A 63 25.22 -2.29 2.61
C ARG A 63 24.93 -0.84 2.99
N GLN A 64 25.31 0.11 2.13
CA GLN A 64 25.02 1.52 2.36
C GLN A 64 23.52 1.80 2.39
N ALA A 65 22.72 1.11 1.57
CA ALA A 65 21.26 1.23 1.61
C ALA A 65 20.70 0.78 2.96
N VAL A 66 21.16 -0.37 3.48
CA VAL A 66 20.76 -0.88 4.80
C VAL A 66 21.17 0.07 5.92
N GLN A 67 22.40 0.60 5.90
CA GLN A 67 22.88 1.53 6.92
C GLN A 67 22.03 2.80 7.00
N LYS A 68 21.68 3.38 5.84
CA LYS A 68 20.81 4.55 5.77
C LYS A 68 19.39 4.23 6.23
N ALA A 69 18.85 3.07 5.84
CA ALA A 69 17.55 2.61 6.32
C ALA A 69 17.55 2.41 7.84
N LEU A 70 18.60 1.80 8.40
CA LEU A 70 18.73 1.61 9.84
C LEU A 70 18.76 2.95 10.59
N ALA A 71 19.55 3.92 10.12
CA ALA A 71 19.57 5.26 10.71
C ALA A 71 18.17 5.92 10.70
N MET A 72 17.46 5.81 9.57
CA MET A 72 16.09 6.33 9.43
C MET A 72 15.09 5.62 10.37
N SER A 73 15.25 4.31 10.58
CA SER A 73 14.38 3.52 11.47
C SER A 73 14.47 3.93 12.94
N TRP A 74 15.56 4.58 13.35
CA TRP A 74 15.74 5.10 14.70
C TRP A 74 15.18 6.51 14.85
N GLU A 75 15.25 7.32 13.80
CA GLU A 75 14.70 8.68 13.77
C GLU A 75 13.18 8.68 13.64
N THR A 76 12.65 7.77 12.82
CA THR A 76 11.24 7.70 12.47
C THR A 76 10.56 6.59 13.26
N ASN A 77 9.48 6.90 13.98
CA ASN A 77 8.71 5.88 14.71
C ASN A 77 7.48 5.37 13.94
N ASP A 78 7.18 5.95 12.78
CA ASP A 78 6.05 5.60 11.92
C ASP A 78 6.50 4.85 10.67
N TRP A 79 5.94 3.66 10.45
CA TRP A 79 6.30 2.81 9.31
C TRP A 79 5.88 3.41 7.95
N GLU A 80 4.85 4.26 7.93
CA GLU A 80 4.36 4.97 6.73
C GLU A 80 5.42 5.95 6.23
N ASP A 81 5.99 6.72 7.16
CA ASP A 81 7.10 7.64 6.89
C ASP A 81 8.36 6.88 6.45
N PHE A 82 8.69 5.80 7.14
CA PHE A 82 9.79 4.91 6.74
C PHE A 82 9.59 4.34 5.32
N PHE A 83 8.39 3.86 5.00
CA PHE A 83 8.06 3.36 3.66
C PHE A 83 8.23 4.47 2.61
N ARG A 84 7.72 5.67 2.88
CA ARG A 84 7.79 6.80 1.96
C ARG A 84 9.24 7.21 1.66
N GLU A 85 10.06 7.33 2.69
CA GLU A 85 11.45 7.79 2.55
C GLU A 85 12.37 6.72 1.94
N ILE A 86 12.13 5.43 2.20
CA ILE A 86 13.02 4.36 1.76
C ILE A 86 12.54 3.67 0.49
N MET A 87 11.29 3.22 0.48
CA MET A 87 10.76 2.27 -0.51
C MET A 87 9.81 2.90 -1.54
N SER A 88 9.40 4.15 -1.38
CA SER A 88 8.54 4.80 -2.38
C SER A 88 9.26 5.03 -3.71
N MET A 89 8.47 5.41 -4.72
CA MET A 89 8.96 5.79 -6.06
C MET A 89 9.99 6.93 -6.03
N GLN A 90 10.01 7.76 -4.97
CA GLN A 90 10.97 8.83 -4.75
C GLN A 90 11.95 8.53 -3.62
N GLY A 91 11.85 7.34 -3.02
CA GLY A 91 12.61 6.95 -1.84
C GLY A 91 14.07 6.61 -2.15
N LEU A 92 14.82 6.36 -1.07
CA LEU A 92 16.24 6.07 -1.10
C LEU A 92 16.61 4.96 -2.08
N ILE A 93 15.82 3.88 -2.16
CA ILE A 93 16.10 2.75 -3.06
C ILE A 93 16.05 3.21 -4.53
N HIS A 94 15.06 4.02 -4.90
CA HIS A 94 14.95 4.56 -6.26
C HIS A 94 16.08 5.53 -6.60
N GLN A 95 16.57 6.30 -5.61
CA GLN A 95 17.70 7.22 -5.80
C GLN A 95 19.04 6.47 -5.90
N MET A 96 19.25 5.44 -5.08
CA MET A 96 20.49 4.66 -5.06
C MET A 96 20.58 3.68 -6.22
N PHE A 97 19.45 3.21 -6.75
CA PHE A 97 19.37 2.28 -7.86
C PHE A 97 18.43 2.85 -8.94
N PRO A 98 18.92 3.77 -9.79
CA PRO A 98 18.08 4.45 -10.78
C PRO A 98 17.57 3.52 -11.89
N SER A 99 18.35 2.48 -12.24
CA SER A 99 17.94 1.49 -13.26
C SER A 99 16.94 0.49 -12.69
N VAL A 100 15.95 0.11 -13.51
CA VAL A 100 14.99 -0.96 -13.20
C VAL A 100 15.72 -2.29 -12.97
N THR A 101 16.78 -2.57 -13.74
CA THR A 101 17.60 -3.78 -13.61
C THR A 101 18.30 -3.81 -12.26
N GLN A 102 18.86 -2.68 -11.82
CA GLN A 102 19.51 -2.56 -10.52
C GLN A 102 18.51 -2.71 -9.36
N ARG A 103 17.33 -2.07 -9.41
CA ARG A 103 16.33 -2.28 -8.34
C ARG A 103 15.94 -3.74 -8.18
N ARG A 104 15.72 -4.44 -9.30
CA ARG A 104 15.40 -5.86 -9.32
C ARG A 104 16.52 -6.73 -8.74
N GLU A 105 17.76 -6.47 -9.14
CA GLU A 105 18.89 -7.19 -8.56
C GLU A 105 18.93 -6.94 -7.04
N PHE A 106 18.79 -5.70 -6.58
CA PHE A 106 18.77 -5.38 -5.16
C PHE A 106 17.61 -6.04 -4.39
N GLU A 107 16.41 -6.07 -4.96
CA GLU A 107 15.22 -6.72 -4.38
C GLU A 107 15.43 -8.21 -4.08
N THR A 108 16.33 -8.89 -4.81
CA THR A 108 16.67 -10.30 -4.57
C THR A 108 17.76 -10.50 -3.51
N THR A 109 18.32 -9.42 -2.97
CA THR A 109 19.45 -9.49 -2.02
C THR A 109 18.98 -9.63 -0.57
N PRO A 110 19.79 -10.26 0.31
CA PRO A 110 19.48 -10.32 1.74
C PRO A 110 19.39 -8.93 2.38
N GLU A 111 20.12 -7.94 1.87
CA GLU A 111 20.05 -6.56 2.33
C GLU A 111 18.65 -5.95 2.19
N TYR A 112 17.92 -6.28 1.12
CA TYR A 112 16.54 -5.82 0.97
C TYR A 112 15.59 -6.49 1.96
N VAL A 113 15.81 -7.78 2.25
CA VAL A 113 15.05 -8.53 3.25
C VAL A 113 15.24 -7.92 4.65
N GLU A 114 16.44 -7.48 5.00
CA GLU A 114 16.70 -6.74 6.25
C GLU A 114 15.86 -5.45 6.35
N ILE A 115 15.76 -4.69 5.26
CA ILE A 115 14.93 -3.47 5.19
C ILE A 115 13.45 -3.81 5.40
N GLN A 116 12.96 -4.89 4.78
CA GLN A 116 11.59 -5.36 4.99
C GLN A 116 11.34 -5.82 6.44
N HIS A 117 12.31 -6.44 7.10
CA HIS A 117 12.21 -6.81 8.51
C HIS A 117 12.11 -5.58 9.42
N MET A 118 12.92 -4.55 9.20
CA MET A 118 12.82 -3.28 9.94
C MET A 118 11.41 -2.68 9.83
N MET A 119 10.86 -2.65 8.61
CA MET A 119 9.49 -2.18 8.39
C MET A 119 8.44 -3.05 9.08
N ALA A 120 8.58 -4.38 8.98
CA ALA A 120 7.66 -5.31 9.62
C ALA A 120 7.62 -5.13 11.15
N GLU A 121 8.78 -4.90 11.77
CA GLU A 121 8.89 -4.60 13.19
C GLU A 121 8.17 -3.29 13.55
N MET A 122 8.39 -2.22 12.78
CA MET A 122 7.71 -0.93 12.99
C MET A 122 6.18 -1.04 12.90
N ARG A 123 5.66 -1.88 11.98
CA ARG A 123 4.21 -2.14 11.87
C ARG A 123 3.63 -2.88 13.07
N GLY A 124 4.45 -3.65 13.79
CA GLY A 124 4.04 -4.35 15.01
C GLY A 124 3.88 -3.43 16.23
N ARG A 125 4.49 -2.24 16.20
CA ARG A 125 4.48 -1.28 17.32
C ARG A 125 3.09 -0.65 17.45
N ARG A 126 2.55 -0.59 18.67
CA ARG A 126 1.26 0.07 18.95
C ARG A 126 1.39 1.59 18.72
N LYS A 127 0.76 2.12 17.66
CA LYS A 127 0.77 3.56 17.38
C LYS A 127 0.14 4.38 18.52
N LYS A 128 0.82 5.43 18.97
CA LYS A 128 0.13 6.59 19.56
C LYS A 128 -0.60 7.32 18.43
N ARG A 129 -1.79 7.87 18.68
CA ARG A 129 -2.55 8.61 17.66
C ARG A 129 -1.83 9.94 17.37
N HIS A 130 -0.90 9.95 16.39
CA HIS A 130 -0.36 11.18 15.84
C HIS A 130 -1.39 11.89 14.95
N GLN A 131 -1.36 13.22 14.98
CA GLN A 131 -2.30 14.10 14.28
C GLN A 131 -1.99 14.24 12.78
N ASP A 132 -0.77 13.88 12.36
CA ASP A 132 -0.25 14.12 11.01
C ASP A 132 -0.02 12.80 10.25
N ARG A 133 -1.06 11.99 10.12
CA ARG A 133 -0.97 10.69 9.43
C ARG A 133 -1.05 10.86 7.93
N GLU A 134 -0.33 10.01 7.20
CA GLU A 134 -0.46 9.92 5.75
C GLU A 134 -1.91 9.66 5.36
N LYS A 135 -2.38 10.38 4.33
CA LYS A 135 -3.76 10.28 3.86
C LYS A 135 -4.05 8.87 3.35
N THR A 136 -4.84 8.12 4.12
CA THR A 136 -5.24 6.76 3.75
C THR A 136 -6.09 6.77 2.48
N ARG A 137 -5.69 5.97 1.48
CA ARG A 137 -6.47 5.70 0.27
C ARG A 137 -7.03 4.28 0.32
N VAL A 138 -8.25 4.11 -0.21
CA VAL A 138 -8.93 2.80 -0.22
C VAL A 138 -8.77 2.18 -1.61
N ILE A 139 -8.39 0.90 -1.64
CA ILE A 139 -8.38 0.06 -2.84
C ILE A 139 -9.51 -0.95 -2.70
N THR A 140 -10.35 -1.09 -3.72
CA THR A 140 -11.37 -2.15 -3.79
C THR A 140 -10.93 -3.20 -4.79
N VAL A 141 -10.75 -4.45 -4.35
CA VAL A 141 -10.30 -5.57 -5.18
C VAL A 141 -11.45 -6.55 -5.38
N ARG A 142 -11.66 -7.03 -6.61
CA ARG A 142 -12.59 -8.13 -6.90
C ARG A 142 -11.83 -9.45 -6.77
N LEU A 143 -12.27 -10.33 -5.88
CA LEU A 143 -11.64 -11.62 -5.62
C LEU A 143 -12.65 -12.76 -5.84
N PRO A 144 -12.21 -13.92 -6.38
CA PRO A 144 -13.01 -15.14 -6.32
C PRO A 144 -13.37 -15.50 -4.88
N GLU A 145 -14.54 -16.10 -4.66
CA GLU A 145 -15.03 -16.47 -3.33
C GLU A 145 -14.04 -17.38 -2.57
N SER A 146 -13.48 -18.37 -3.26
CA SER A 146 -12.50 -19.29 -2.68
C SER A 146 -11.23 -18.59 -2.18
N LEU A 147 -10.74 -17.60 -2.93
CA LEU A 147 -9.57 -16.82 -2.54
C LEU A 147 -9.87 -15.92 -1.35
N HIS A 148 -11.04 -15.26 -1.34
CA HIS A 148 -11.48 -14.45 -0.20
C HIS A 148 -11.59 -15.29 1.08
N ALA A 149 -12.23 -16.46 1.00
CA ALA A 149 -12.36 -17.39 2.12
C ALA A 149 -11.00 -17.88 2.65
N SER A 150 -10.05 -18.15 1.73
CA SER A 150 -8.69 -18.56 2.11
C SER A 150 -7.95 -17.45 2.86
N LEU A 151 -8.05 -16.20 2.40
CA LEU A 151 -7.46 -15.04 3.09
C LEU A 151 -8.07 -14.80 4.47
N GLN A 152 -9.38 -15.00 4.60
CA GLN A 152 -10.05 -14.90 5.89
C GLN A 152 -9.53 -15.96 6.88
N HIS A 153 -9.45 -17.22 6.45
CA HIS A 153 -8.95 -18.30 7.28
C HIS A 153 -7.50 -18.09 7.71
N GLU A 154 -6.63 -17.66 6.79
CA GLU A 154 -5.22 -17.37 7.09
C GLU A 154 -5.10 -16.22 8.11
N ALA A 155 -5.93 -15.17 7.99
CA ALA A 155 -5.93 -14.06 8.95
C ALA A 155 -6.34 -14.52 10.35
N GLU A 156 -7.32 -15.41 10.45
CA GLU A 156 -7.76 -16.03 11.71
C GLU A 156 -6.63 -16.87 12.34
N GLN A 157 -5.96 -17.72 11.55
CA GLN A 157 -4.82 -18.52 12.02
C GLN A 157 -3.66 -17.65 12.55
N LEU A 158 -3.40 -16.53 11.89
CA LEU A 158 -2.34 -15.58 12.28
C LEU A 158 -2.80 -14.56 13.34
N ASN A 159 -4.01 -14.69 13.88
CA ASN A 159 -4.59 -13.76 14.86
C ASN A 159 -4.50 -12.27 14.43
N THR A 160 -4.73 -12.00 13.14
CA THR A 160 -4.66 -10.66 12.54
C THR A 160 -5.95 -10.32 11.79
N SER A 161 -6.15 -9.05 11.44
CA SER A 161 -7.28 -8.69 10.59
C SER A 161 -6.95 -8.95 9.12
N MET A 162 -7.98 -9.26 8.32
CA MET A 162 -7.81 -9.48 6.88
C MET A 162 -7.11 -8.30 6.19
N ASN A 163 -7.43 -7.06 6.57
CA ASN A 163 -6.73 -5.88 6.03
C ASN A 163 -5.23 -5.86 6.37
N LYS A 164 -4.85 -6.21 7.61
CA LYS A 164 -3.42 -6.26 8.02
C LYS A 164 -2.67 -7.37 7.28
N LEU A 165 -3.31 -8.52 7.07
CA LEU A 165 -2.75 -9.61 6.27
C LEU A 165 -2.56 -9.16 4.82
N CYS A 166 -3.59 -8.62 4.19
CA CYS A 166 -3.55 -8.15 2.81
C CYS A 166 -2.46 -7.08 2.61
N ILE A 167 -2.38 -6.07 3.48
CA ILE A 167 -1.30 -5.07 3.42
C ILE A 167 0.07 -5.74 3.53
N SER A 168 0.24 -6.73 4.41
CA SER A 168 1.52 -7.45 4.53
C SER A 168 1.90 -8.22 3.26
N LYS A 169 0.93 -8.86 2.60
CA LYS A 169 1.17 -9.53 1.33
C LYS A 169 1.46 -8.53 0.21
N LEU A 170 0.79 -7.38 0.17
CA LEU A 170 1.02 -6.33 -0.83
C LEU A 170 2.41 -5.67 -0.73
N LEU A 171 3.05 -5.72 0.44
CA LEU A 171 4.42 -5.20 0.63
C LEU A 171 5.51 -6.18 0.20
N GLN A 172 5.16 -7.45 -0.06
CA GLN A 172 6.12 -8.45 -0.54
C GLN A 172 6.41 -8.23 -2.03
N ILE A 173 7.65 -8.50 -2.44
CA ILE A 173 8.02 -8.49 -3.86
C ILE A 173 7.23 -9.60 -4.55
N ILE A 174 6.55 -9.25 -5.64
CA ILE A 174 5.86 -10.21 -6.50
C ILE A 174 6.81 -10.58 -7.65
N ASP A 175 7.00 -11.87 -7.90
CA ASP A 175 7.70 -12.33 -9.10
C ASP A 175 6.93 -11.86 -10.35
N LYS A 176 7.63 -11.29 -11.32
CA LYS A 176 7.01 -10.78 -12.55
C LYS A 176 6.35 -11.86 -13.38
N GLN A 177 6.78 -13.11 -13.27
CA GLN A 177 6.13 -14.23 -13.95
C GLN A 177 4.73 -14.53 -13.38
N LEU A 178 4.39 -13.99 -12.20
CA LEU A 178 3.09 -14.14 -11.55
C LEU A 178 2.12 -12.98 -11.86
N VAL A 179 2.58 -11.94 -12.56
CA VAL A 179 1.74 -10.82 -13.00
C VAL A 179 1.38 -11.03 -14.47
N GLN A 180 0.09 -11.29 -14.73
CA GLN A 180 -0.48 -11.53 -16.07
C GLN A 180 -1.28 -10.33 -16.57
#